data_AF-A0A7V5G9Y2-F1
#
_entry.id   AF-A0A7V5G9Y2-F1
#
_cell.length_a   1.000
_cell.length_b   1.000
_cell.length_c   1.000
_cell.angle_alpha   90.00
_cell.angle_beta   90.00
_cell.angle_gamma   90.00
#
_symmetry.space_group_name_H-M   'P 1'
#
loop_
_entity.id
_entity.type
_entity.pdbx_description
1 polymer ?
#
loop_
_entity_poly.entity_id
_entity_poly.type
_entity_poly.pdbx_seq_one_letter_code
_entity_poly.pdbx_strand_id
1 'polypeptide(L)'
;MDNKNNQTENNPTSNLPGGDNQNHSRQKLFWIGGIIVLAILAIVGGVLFMVFSHNTCEKDVGIMVNKLCMPKEKLFKIKAGSSLAEVRKNLGHALHHEFTILYENEEYSLVGCLVNAGQADSNFNQWMLFRNDILVNFLDWVPYEMEEIPYEGTTWRRPKPWNIEDMSRIKKVLSAPRKTLNEVNVYSDYTQSDERVKGEPAKIMLPFLLYARTMCGKIKRDYQINWKLLGRYDGCLVKIGMPIKEVDKLYGKPLQKFSTKDEYMVRIYGDTRHLGIDPQYKFSDIAVVFNKEGKAIKVLSHTFFNEKWLSAATQE
;
A
#
# COMPACT_ATOMS: atom_id res chain seq x y z
N MET A 1 -21.57 47.83 -93.59
CA MET A 1 -20.90 48.37 -94.78
C MET A 1 -19.74 49.21 -94.30
N ASP A 2 -18.55 48.91 -94.82
CA ASP A 2 -17.36 49.78 -94.87
C ASP A 2 -16.70 50.15 -93.54
N ASN A 3 -15.37 50.25 -93.39
CA ASN A 3 -14.19 49.84 -94.17
C ASN A 3 -12.96 50.11 -93.26
N LYS A 4 -11.87 49.34 -93.48
CA LYS A 4 -10.44 49.70 -93.30
C LYS A 4 -9.77 49.88 -91.92
N ASN A 5 -8.81 48.97 -91.71
CA ASN A 5 -7.36 49.16 -91.48
C ASN A 5 -6.86 49.98 -90.27
N ASN A 6 -6.05 49.35 -89.39
CA ASN A 6 -4.59 49.32 -89.55
C ASN A 6 -3.88 48.43 -88.51
N GLN A 7 -2.73 47.89 -88.92
CA GLN A 7 -1.76 47.07 -88.18
C GLN A 7 -1.18 47.78 -86.96
N THR A 8 -0.83 47.02 -85.91
CA THR A 8 0.55 47.02 -85.39
C THR A 8 0.84 45.72 -84.64
N GLU A 9 1.92 45.06 -85.04
CA GLU A 9 2.57 43.94 -84.36
C GLU A 9 3.04 44.35 -82.96
N ASN A 10 2.93 43.45 -81.98
CA ASN A 10 3.83 43.38 -80.83
C ASN A 10 3.83 41.96 -80.25
N ASN A 11 4.97 41.27 -80.40
CA ASN A 11 5.26 39.97 -79.82
C ASN A 11 5.29 40.05 -78.27
N PRO A 12 4.61 39.16 -77.55
CA PRO A 12 4.87 38.96 -76.12
C PRO A 12 6.11 38.05 -75.95
N THR A 13 7.23 38.65 -75.58
CA THR A 13 8.40 37.94 -75.05
C THR A 13 8.03 37.22 -73.76
N SER A 14 8.07 35.88 -73.82
CA SER A 14 7.97 34.97 -72.68
C SER A 14 9.25 35.02 -71.85
N ASN A 15 9.27 35.88 -70.82
CA ASN A 15 10.26 35.79 -69.75
C ASN A 15 9.91 34.61 -68.84
N LEU A 16 10.59 33.48 -69.05
CA LEU A 16 10.70 32.42 -68.05
C LEU A 16 11.54 32.94 -66.87
N PRO A 17 11.02 32.97 -65.62
CA PRO A 17 11.84 33.26 -64.46
C PRO A 17 12.74 32.05 -64.18
N GLY A 18 13.98 32.16 -64.64
CA GLY A 18 15.06 31.25 -64.27
C GLY A 18 15.48 31.45 -62.82
N GLY A 19 15.36 30.39 -62.02
CA GLY A 19 16.50 29.92 -61.26
C GLY A 19 16.86 30.55 -59.91
N ASP A 20 15.91 30.90 -59.04
CA ASP A 20 16.22 31.23 -57.62
C ASP A 20 15.60 30.26 -56.58
N ASN A 21 14.83 29.26 -57.02
CA ASN A 21 14.09 28.38 -56.10
C ASN A 21 14.88 27.19 -55.53
N GLN A 22 16.12 26.93 -55.96
CA GLN A 22 16.90 25.79 -55.45
C GLN A 22 17.54 26.04 -54.08
N ASN A 23 17.93 27.29 -53.76
CA ASN A 23 18.55 27.60 -52.47
C ASN A 23 17.53 27.65 -51.32
N HIS A 24 16.30 28.08 -51.58
CA HIS A 24 15.24 28.08 -50.57
C HIS A 24 14.75 26.67 -50.19
N SER A 25 14.76 25.71 -51.13
CA SER A 25 14.37 24.32 -50.87
C SER A 25 15.36 23.61 -49.94
N ARG A 26 16.67 23.84 -50.14
CA ARG A 26 17.71 23.27 -49.27
C ARG A 26 17.65 23.85 -47.85
N GLN A 27 17.45 25.16 -47.70
CA GLN A 27 17.29 25.77 -46.38
C GLN A 27 16.07 25.21 -45.63
N LYS A 28 14.93 25.02 -46.29
CA LYS A 28 13.73 24.42 -45.66
C LYS A 28 13.97 23.00 -45.15
N LEU A 29 14.70 22.17 -45.90
CA LEU A 29 15.06 20.81 -45.47
C LEU A 29 15.98 20.81 -44.24
N PHE A 30 16.94 21.74 -44.16
CA PHE A 30 17.80 21.89 -42.98
C PHE A 30 17.01 22.32 -41.73
N TRP A 31 16.07 23.26 -41.85
CA TRP A 31 15.23 23.69 -40.74
C TRP A 31 14.28 22.59 -40.25
N ILE A 32 13.66 21.85 -41.17
CA ILE A 32 12.81 20.70 -40.81
C ILE A 32 13.63 19.62 -40.11
N GLY A 33 14.84 19.30 -40.62
CA GLY A 33 15.75 18.36 -39.98
C GLY A 33 16.14 18.80 -38.56
N GLY A 34 16.47 20.09 -38.37
CA GLY A 34 16.79 20.66 -37.06
C GLY A 34 15.63 20.56 -36.06
N ILE A 35 14.40 20.87 -36.49
CA ILE A 35 13.19 20.77 -35.64
C ILE A 35 12.91 19.32 -35.25
N ILE A 36 13.05 18.38 -36.18
CA ILE A 36 12.86 16.94 -35.90
C ILE A 36 13.89 16.46 -34.88
N VAL A 37 15.16 16.83 -35.04
CA VAL A 37 16.22 16.45 -34.08
C VAL A 37 15.95 17.04 -32.69
N LEU A 38 15.53 18.30 -32.60
CA LEU A 38 15.17 18.93 -31.32
C LEU A 38 13.95 18.26 -30.67
N ALA A 39 12.93 17.90 -31.44
CA ALA A 39 11.77 17.17 -30.95
C ALA A 39 12.16 15.78 -30.41
N ILE A 40 13.01 15.04 -31.14
CA ILE A 40 13.52 13.74 -30.70
C ILE A 40 14.35 13.89 -29.43
N LEU A 41 15.24 14.87 -29.33
CA LEU A 41 16.04 15.12 -28.14
C LEU A 41 15.18 15.51 -26.94
N ALA A 42 14.11 16.29 -27.14
CA ALA A 42 13.16 16.62 -26.08
C ALA A 42 12.37 15.39 -25.61
N ILE A 43 11.96 14.51 -26.53
CA ILE A 43 11.30 13.24 -26.20
C ILE A 43 12.26 12.32 -25.44
N VAL A 44 13.48 12.10 -25.95
CA VAL A 44 14.50 11.26 -25.31
C VAL A 44 14.90 11.81 -23.95
N GLY A 45 15.10 13.13 -23.84
CA GLY A 45 15.37 13.81 -22.58
C GLY A 45 14.22 13.66 -21.58
N GLY A 46 12.98 13.79 -22.06
CA GLY A 46 11.77 13.53 -21.26
C GLY A 46 11.70 12.09 -20.77
N VAL A 47 11.94 11.11 -21.64
CA VAL A 47 11.93 9.68 -21.31
C VAL A 47 13.05 9.33 -20.32
N LEU A 48 14.29 9.75 -20.58
CA LEU A 48 15.42 9.51 -19.67
C LEU A 48 15.18 10.14 -18.31
N PHE A 49 14.70 11.38 -18.27
CA PHE A 49 14.37 12.06 -17.03
C PHE A 49 13.23 11.37 -16.26
N MET A 50 12.24 10.81 -16.96
CA MET A 50 11.19 9.97 -16.36
C MET A 50 11.79 8.68 -15.76
N VAL A 51 12.67 7.98 -16.48
CA VAL A 51 13.34 6.75 -16.00
C VAL A 51 14.21 7.02 -14.76
N PHE A 52 15.03 8.08 -14.78
CA PHE A 52 15.86 8.43 -13.63
C PHE A 52 15.03 8.84 -12.40
N SER A 53 13.94 9.58 -12.59
CA SER A 53 13.06 10.00 -11.48
C SER A 53 12.30 8.82 -10.87
N HIS A 54 11.89 7.84 -11.69
CA HIS A 54 11.24 6.61 -11.22
C HIS A 54 12.14 5.81 -10.30
N ASN A 55 13.39 5.57 -10.73
CA ASN A 55 14.38 4.83 -9.94
C ASN A 55 14.66 5.47 -8.57
N THR A 56 14.51 6.80 -8.41
CA THR A 56 14.66 7.46 -7.11
C THR A 56 13.44 7.32 -6.21
N CYS A 57 12.22 7.40 -6.77
CA CYS A 57 11.01 7.30 -5.97
C CYS A 57 10.74 5.86 -5.49
N GLU A 58 10.93 4.89 -6.38
CA GLU A 58 10.77 3.47 -6.05
C GLU A 58 11.73 3.03 -4.94
N LYS A 59 13.01 3.46 -5.03
CA LYS A 59 13.99 3.23 -3.95
C LYS A 59 13.56 3.86 -2.63
N ASP A 60 13.04 5.08 -2.66
CA ASP A 60 12.60 5.78 -1.45
C ASP A 60 11.39 5.09 -0.80
N VAL A 61 10.39 4.67 -1.59
CA VAL A 61 9.23 3.91 -1.08
C VAL A 61 9.66 2.54 -0.60
N GLY A 62 10.52 1.83 -1.34
CA GLY A 62 11.09 0.55 -0.94
C GLY A 62 11.86 0.63 0.38
N ILE A 63 12.65 1.69 0.61
CA ILE A 63 13.31 1.95 1.90
C ILE A 63 12.27 2.14 3.02
N MET A 64 11.13 2.76 2.74
CA MET A 64 10.09 3.03 3.74
C MET A 64 9.26 1.79 4.07
N VAL A 65 8.93 0.98 3.06
CA VAL A 65 8.33 -0.36 3.27
C VAL A 65 9.31 -1.26 4.02
N ASN A 66 10.60 -1.21 3.70
CA ASN A 66 11.63 -1.94 4.44
C ASN A 66 11.75 -1.51 5.91
N LYS A 67 11.31 -0.30 6.29
CA LYS A 67 11.22 0.09 7.71
C LYS A 67 10.03 -0.58 8.42
N LEU A 68 8.96 -0.92 7.69
CA LEU A 68 7.87 -1.77 8.18
C LEU A 68 8.28 -3.24 8.31
N CYS A 69 9.30 -3.65 7.57
CA CYS A 69 9.87 -4.97 7.64
C CYS A 69 10.94 -5.08 8.75
N MET A 70 11.08 -6.27 9.33
CA MET A 70 12.21 -6.60 10.19
C MET A 70 13.21 -7.50 9.48
N PRO A 71 14.51 -7.44 9.85
CA PRO A 71 15.47 -8.44 9.44
C PRO A 71 15.06 -9.83 9.94
N LYS A 72 15.17 -10.83 9.06
CA LYS A 72 14.90 -12.25 9.35
C LYS A 72 15.63 -12.76 10.60
N GLU A 73 16.83 -12.27 10.89
CA GLU A 73 17.63 -12.66 12.07
C GLU A 73 16.99 -12.22 13.38
N LYS A 74 16.17 -11.16 13.38
CA LYS A 74 15.44 -10.73 14.59
C LYS A 74 14.29 -11.67 14.91
N LEU A 75 13.59 -12.15 13.89
CA LEU A 75 12.50 -13.13 14.05
C LEU A 75 13.04 -14.42 14.69
N PHE A 76 14.19 -14.93 14.22
CA PHE A 76 14.74 -16.17 14.75
C PHE A 76 15.36 -16.10 16.14
N LYS A 77 15.44 -14.90 16.72
CA LYS A 77 15.80 -14.75 18.13
C LYS A 77 14.61 -15.01 19.06
N ILE A 78 13.39 -15.04 18.53
CA ILE A 78 12.19 -15.34 19.30
C ILE A 78 12.16 -16.83 19.64
N LYS A 79 11.92 -17.13 20.91
CA LYS A 79 11.83 -18.51 21.39
C LYS A 79 10.38 -18.88 21.63
N ALA A 80 10.05 -20.15 21.44
CA ALA A 80 8.78 -20.69 21.92
C ALA A 80 8.66 -20.43 23.44
N GLY A 81 7.48 -20.00 23.88
CA GLY A 81 7.26 -19.61 25.28
C GLY A 81 7.65 -18.16 25.64
N SER A 82 8.22 -17.38 24.71
CA SER A 82 8.44 -15.95 24.93
C SER A 82 7.12 -15.21 25.17
N SER A 83 7.14 -14.21 26.05
CA SER A 83 5.95 -13.38 26.29
C SER A 83 5.72 -12.39 25.15
N LEU A 84 4.49 -11.91 24.98
CA LEU A 84 4.18 -10.87 24.00
C LEU A 84 5.00 -9.60 24.28
N ALA A 85 5.21 -9.25 25.55
CA ALA A 85 6.04 -8.12 25.94
C ALA A 85 7.51 -8.29 25.49
N GLU A 86 8.08 -9.49 25.64
CA GLU A 86 9.45 -9.78 25.18
C GLU A 86 9.53 -9.69 23.64
N VAL A 87 8.57 -10.29 22.94
CA VAL A 87 8.52 -10.25 21.48
C VAL A 87 8.37 -8.83 20.96
N ARG A 88 7.48 -8.02 21.55
CA ARG A 88 7.32 -6.60 21.20
C ARG A 88 8.58 -5.79 21.47
N LYS A 89 9.30 -6.07 22.56
CA LYS A 89 10.59 -5.42 22.84
C LYS A 89 11.63 -5.74 21.77
N ASN A 90 11.66 -6.99 21.27
CA ASN A 90 12.63 -7.43 20.27
C ASN A 90 12.29 -6.94 18.85
N LEU A 91 11.00 -6.95 18.50
CA LEU A 91 10.51 -6.68 17.15
C LEU A 91 10.12 -5.21 16.94
N GLY A 92 9.79 -4.49 18.01
CA GLY A 92 9.36 -3.10 17.96
C GLY A 92 8.14 -2.89 17.07
N HIS A 93 8.17 -1.81 16.30
CA HIS A 93 7.07 -1.39 15.44
C HIS A 93 6.85 -2.25 14.18
N ALA A 94 7.70 -3.23 13.90
CA ALA A 94 7.43 -4.16 12.80
C ALA A 94 6.34 -5.18 13.15
N LEU A 95 6.03 -5.32 14.45
CA LEU A 95 4.93 -6.12 14.95
C LEU A 95 3.64 -5.30 14.89
N HIS A 96 2.61 -5.88 14.29
CA HIS A 96 1.27 -5.31 14.23
C HIS A 96 0.27 -6.30 14.82
N HIS A 97 -0.67 -5.77 15.59
CA HIS A 97 -1.78 -6.54 16.11
C HIS A 97 -2.72 -6.95 14.97
N GLU A 98 -3.35 -8.12 15.10
CA GLU A 98 -4.45 -8.58 14.23
C GLU A 98 -5.72 -8.79 15.06
N PHE A 99 -5.64 -9.55 16.16
CA PHE A 99 -6.71 -9.65 17.14
C PHE A 99 -6.22 -10.04 18.55
N THR A 100 -7.01 -9.70 19.55
CA THR A 100 -6.94 -10.21 20.93
C THR A 100 -8.35 -10.52 21.40
N ILE A 101 -8.60 -11.74 21.86
CA ILE A 101 -9.95 -12.22 22.22
C ILE A 101 -9.93 -13.11 23.45
N LEU A 102 -11.07 -13.19 24.14
CA LEU A 102 -11.36 -14.29 25.06
C LEU A 102 -12.08 -15.41 24.30
N TYR A 103 -11.48 -16.60 24.25
CA TYR A 103 -12.06 -17.79 23.60
C TYR A 103 -11.88 -19.00 24.52
N GLU A 104 -12.99 -19.68 24.85
CA GLU A 104 -12.98 -20.85 25.75
C GLU A 104 -12.27 -20.58 27.10
N ASN A 105 -12.47 -19.38 27.66
CA ASN A 105 -11.86 -18.88 28.91
C ASN A 105 -10.34 -18.63 28.86
N GLU A 106 -9.73 -18.69 27.68
CA GLU A 106 -8.33 -18.32 27.49
C GLU A 106 -8.22 -17.07 26.62
N GLU A 107 -7.23 -16.22 26.91
CA GLU A 107 -6.94 -15.07 26.07
C GLU A 107 -6.04 -15.50 24.92
N TYR A 108 -6.47 -15.24 23.69
CA TYR A 108 -5.67 -15.46 22.48
C TYR A 108 -5.35 -14.13 21.82
N SER A 109 -4.08 -13.94 21.45
CA SER A 109 -3.64 -12.78 20.68
C SER A 109 -2.90 -13.23 19.43
N LEU A 110 -3.31 -12.72 18.26
CA LEU A 110 -2.59 -12.87 17.01
C LEU A 110 -1.89 -11.56 16.68
N VAL A 111 -0.60 -11.67 16.40
CA VAL A 111 0.20 -10.55 15.91
C VAL A 111 0.92 -10.99 14.64
N GLY A 112 0.98 -10.08 13.67
CA GLY A 112 1.74 -10.25 12.44
C GLY A 112 3.03 -9.44 12.49
N CYS A 113 3.97 -9.81 11.63
CA CYS A 113 5.13 -8.98 11.34
C CYS A 113 5.58 -9.19 9.90
N LEU A 114 5.98 -8.10 9.24
CA LEU A 114 6.58 -8.17 7.92
C LEU A 114 8.06 -8.48 8.09
N VAL A 115 8.54 -9.51 7.40
CA VAL A 115 9.91 -9.99 7.52
C VAL A 115 10.58 -9.83 6.17
N ASN A 116 11.71 -9.13 6.15
CA ASN A 116 12.57 -9.03 4.99
C ASN A 116 13.41 -10.31 4.90
N ALA A 117 13.22 -11.07 3.82
CA ALA A 117 13.89 -12.34 3.59
C ALA A 117 15.32 -12.16 3.06
N GLY A 118 15.85 -10.95 2.89
CA GLY A 118 17.27 -10.71 2.60
C GLY A 118 17.61 -10.50 1.12
N GLN A 119 16.63 -10.53 0.21
CA GLN A 119 16.78 -10.00 -1.16
C GLN A 119 15.95 -8.71 -1.31
N ALA A 120 16.30 -7.88 -2.30
CA ALA A 120 15.47 -6.73 -2.65
C ALA A 120 14.05 -7.23 -2.96
N ASP A 121 13.07 -6.68 -2.24
CA ASP A 121 11.64 -6.91 -2.43
C ASP A 121 11.10 -8.30 -2.03
N SER A 122 11.90 -9.16 -1.40
CA SER A 122 11.40 -10.43 -0.82
C SER A 122 10.92 -10.23 0.62
N ASN A 123 9.65 -9.93 0.78
CA ASN A 123 9.00 -9.79 2.08
C ASN A 123 7.94 -10.86 2.29
N PHE A 124 7.83 -11.39 3.51
CA PHE A 124 6.73 -12.28 3.89
C PHE A 124 6.11 -11.85 5.22
N ASN A 125 4.83 -12.14 5.42
CA ASN A 125 4.16 -11.90 6.71
C ASN A 125 4.31 -13.16 7.57
N GLN A 126 4.85 -13.01 8.78
CA GLN A 126 4.87 -14.07 9.77
C GLN A 126 3.87 -13.77 10.88
N TRP A 127 2.94 -14.70 11.07
CA TRP A 127 1.96 -14.65 12.15
C TRP A 127 2.44 -15.42 13.38
N MET A 128 2.22 -14.83 14.56
CA MET A 128 2.56 -15.41 15.86
C MET A 128 1.31 -15.42 16.73
N LEU A 129 0.97 -16.60 17.23
CA LEU A 129 -0.19 -16.80 18.10
C LEU A 129 0.28 -16.91 19.55
N PHE A 130 -0.31 -16.07 20.39
CA PHE A 130 -0.10 -16.03 21.82
C PHE A 130 -1.34 -16.56 22.53
N ARG A 131 -1.12 -17.29 23.62
CA ARG A 131 -2.14 -17.74 24.55
C ARG A 131 -1.77 -17.30 25.95
N ASN A 132 -2.63 -16.53 26.60
CA ASN A 132 -2.39 -15.93 27.91
C ASN A 132 -1.01 -15.24 27.97
N ASP A 133 -0.75 -14.37 26.99
CA ASP A 133 0.51 -13.62 26.82
C ASP A 133 1.74 -14.46 26.41
N ILE A 134 1.63 -15.78 26.27
CA ILE A 134 2.75 -16.68 25.93
C ILE A 134 2.69 -17.12 24.47
N LEU A 135 3.79 -16.98 23.73
CA LEU A 135 3.90 -17.45 22.35
C LEU A 135 3.75 -18.96 22.30
N VAL A 136 2.66 -19.43 21.69
CA VAL A 136 2.41 -20.85 21.51
C VAL A 136 2.88 -21.34 20.15
N ASN A 137 2.61 -20.59 19.07
CA ASN A 137 2.88 -21.05 17.70
C ASN A 137 3.28 -19.92 16.77
N PHE A 138 4.11 -20.25 15.79
CA PHE A 138 4.13 -19.56 14.50
C PHE A 138 3.07 -20.18 13.61
N LEU A 139 2.36 -19.37 12.84
CA LEU A 139 1.29 -19.85 11.97
C LEU A 139 1.62 -19.61 10.52
N ASP A 140 1.06 -20.49 9.68
CA ASP A 140 0.88 -20.17 8.27
C ASP A 140 -0.07 -19.00 8.09
N TRP A 141 0.13 -18.27 6.99
CA TRP A 141 -0.84 -17.28 6.57
C TRP A 141 -2.18 -17.95 6.30
N VAL A 142 -3.23 -17.51 6.99
CA VAL A 142 -4.60 -17.99 6.73
C VAL A 142 -5.22 -17.09 5.68
N PRO A 143 -5.56 -17.63 4.49
CA PRO A 143 -6.12 -16.83 3.41
C PRO A 143 -7.41 -16.13 3.85
N TYR A 144 -7.58 -14.92 3.34
CA TYR A 144 -8.79 -14.13 3.48
C TYR A 144 -9.11 -13.44 2.16
N GLU A 145 -10.39 -13.11 1.99
CA GLU A 145 -10.85 -12.48 0.76
C GLU A 145 -10.37 -11.03 0.68
N MET A 146 -9.94 -10.64 -0.52
CA MET A 146 -9.62 -9.26 -0.87
C MET A 146 -10.69 -8.73 -1.81
N GLU A 147 -10.92 -7.43 -1.80
CA GLU A 147 -11.72 -6.73 -2.80
C GLU A 147 -10.91 -5.63 -3.47
N GLU A 148 -11.26 -5.35 -4.73
CA GLU A 148 -10.75 -4.20 -5.47
C GLU A 148 -11.64 -2.98 -5.21
N ILE A 149 -11.02 -1.83 -4.97
CA ILE A 149 -11.70 -0.56 -4.74
C ILE A 149 -11.16 0.53 -5.67
N PRO A 150 -11.99 1.47 -6.14
CA PRO A 150 -11.51 2.65 -6.86
C PRO A 150 -10.63 3.53 -5.96
N TYR A 151 -9.55 4.08 -6.52
CA TYR A 151 -8.62 4.96 -5.83
C TYR A 151 -7.99 5.96 -6.79
N GLU A 152 -8.25 7.26 -6.66
CA GLU A 152 -7.60 8.35 -7.43
C GLU A 152 -7.38 8.04 -8.94
N GLY A 153 -8.38 7.44 -9.61
CA GLY A 153 -8.30 7.09 -11.05
C GLY A 153 -7.64 5.75 -11.38
N THR A 154 -7.29 4.96 -10.35
CA THR A 154 -6.83 3.56 -10.42
C THR A 154 -7.69 2.66 -9.53
N THR A 155 -7.31 1.38 -9.38
CA THR A 155 -7.84 0.47 -8.38
C THR A 155 -6.78 0.07 -7.36
N TRP A 156 -7.20 -0.15 -6.11
CA TRP A 156 -6.41 -0.72 -5.02
C TRP A 156 -7.06 -2.00 -4.51
N ARG A 157 -6.30 -2.84 -3.82
CA ARG A 157 -6.82 -4.02 -3.12
C ARG A 157 -6.83 -3.78 -1.63
N ARG A 158 -7.89 -4.21 -0.95
CA ARG A 158 -7.96 -4.26 0.52
C ARG A 158 -8.58 -5.57 0.96
N PRO A 159 -8.43 -5.99 2.23
CA PRO A 159 -9.23 -7.08 2.77
C PRO A 159 -10.72 -6.80 2.50
N LYS A 160 -11.57 -7.83 2.40
CA LYS A 160 -13.02 -7.66 2.40
C LYS A 160 -13.54 -7.36 3.81
N PRO A 161 -14.51 -6.43 3.95
CA PRO A 161 -15.05 -6.11 5.25
C PRO A 161 -15.69 -7.35 5.88
N TRP A 162 -15.44 -7.51 7.17
CA TRP A 162 -15.92 -8.65 7.93
C TRP A 162 -16.87 -8.16 9.02
N ASN A 163 -18.06 -8.77 9.11
CA ASN A 163 -18.90 -8.74 10.31
C ASN A 163 -18.14 -9.06 11.62
N ILE A 164 -18.04 -8.08 12.53
CA ILE A 164 -17.34 -8.17 13.82
C ILE A 164 -17.82 -9.30 14.75
N GLU A 165 -19.05 -9.79 14.55
CA GLU A 165 -19.65 -10.89 15.31
C GLU A 165 -19.25 -12.26 14.78
N ASP A 166 -18.90 -12.36 13.49
CA ASP A 166 -18.50 -13.64 12.91
C ASP A 166 -17.12 -14.04 13.46
N MET A 167 -17.04 -15.25 14.03
CA MET A 167 -15.84 -15.83 14.62
C MET A 167 -15.16 -16.85 13.70
N SER A 168 -15.68 -17.07 12.50
CA SER A 168 -15.28 -18.16 11.59
C SER A 168 -13.78 -18.11 11.24
N ARG A 169 -13.24 -16.97 10.77
CA ARG A 169 -11.79 -16.88 10.45
C ARG A 169 -10.93 -16.89 11.70
N ILE A 170 -11.39 -16.33 12.83
CA ILE A 170 -10.65 -16.40 14.09
C ILE A 170 -10.48 -17.88 14.44
N LYS A 171 -11.56 -18.67 14.40
CA LYS A 171 -11.50 -20.12 14.62
C LYS A 171 -10.57 -20.81 13.62
N LYS A 172 -10.60 -20.43 12.34
CA LYS A 172 -9.65 -20.94 11.33
C LYS A 172 -8.19 -20.63 11.69
N VAL A 173 -7.90 -19.44 12.21
CA VAL A 173 -6.57 -19.06 12.70
C VAL A 173 -6.17 -19.90 13.90
N LEU A 174 -7.06 -20.03 14.90
CA LEU A 174 -6.78 -20.82 16.10
C LEU A 174 -6.54 -22.30 15.77
N SER A 175 -7.17 -22.82 14.71
CA SER A 175 -6.96 -24.18 14.21
C SER A 175 -5.89 -24.30 13.12
N ALA A 176 -5.22 -23.22 12.75
CA ALA A 176 -4.27 -23.23 11.63
C ALA A 176 -3.06 -24.14 11.92
N PRO A 177 -2.46 -24.75 10.89
CA PRO A 177 -1.23 -25.52 11.04
C PRO A 177 -0.16 -24.69 11.76
N ARG A 178 0.47 -25.35 12.73
CA ARG A 178 1.53 -24.77 13.55
C ARG A 178 2.85 -24.98 12.83
N LYS A 179 3.66 -23.94 12.77
CA LYS A 179 5.02 -23.99 12.26
C LYS A 179 6.02 -23.91 13.39
N THR A 180 7.03 -24.74 13.32
CA THR A 180 8.28 -24.57 14.03
C THR A 180 9.06 -23.40 13.43
N LEU A 181 9.96 -22.82 14.22
CA LEU A 181 10.83 -21.76 13.74
C LEU A 181 11.73 -22.21 12.56
N ASN A 182 12.10 -23.49 12.53
CA ASN A 182 12.85 -24.08 11.42
C ASN A 182 12.02 -24.12 10.12
N GLU A 183 10.74 -24.48 10.20
CA GLU A 183 9.85 -24.46 9.03
C GLU A 183 9.62 -23.04 8.51
N VAL A 184 9.54 -22.05 9.41
CA VAL A 184 9.54 -20.63 9.02
C VAL A 184 10.83 -20.26 8.30
N ASN A 185 11.99 -20.74 8.79
CA ASN A 185 13.27 -20.50 8.12
C ASN A 185 13.32 -21.10 6.71
N VAL A 186 12.94 -22.37 6.56
CA VAL A 186 12.89 -23.03 5.25
C VAL A 186 11.93 -22.32 4.29
N TYR A 187 10.76 -21.89 4.77
CA TYR A 187 9.81 -21.13 3.95
C TYR A 187 10.38 -19.78 3.51
N SER A 188 11.10 -19.09 4.40
CA SER A 188 11.75 -17.83 4.06
C SER A 188 12.89 -18.02 3.04
N ASP A 189 13.63 -19.13 3.09
CA ASP A 189 14.64 -19.47 2.08
C ASP A 189 13.98 -19.80 0.73
N TYR A 190 12.82 -20.46 0.74
CA TYR A 190 12.05 -20.73 -0.48
C TYR A 190 11.53 -19.43 -1.13
N THR A 191 11.03 -18.48 -0.34
CA THR A 191 10.58 -17.18 -0.84
C THR A 191 11.73 -16.28 -1.31
N GLN A 192 12.97 -16.49 -0.86
CA GLN A 192 14.17 -15.91 -1.50
C GLN A 192 14.47 -16.53 -2.87
N SER A 193 14.08 -17.79 -3.09
CA SER A 193 14.38 -18.55 -4.31
C SER A 193 13.29 -18.47 -5.38
N ASP A 194 12.09 -18.00 -5.03
CA ASP A 194 10.94 -17.99 -5.93
C ASP A 194 11.07 -16.85 -6.95
N GLU A 195 11.50 -17.20 -8.17
CA GLU A 195 11.53 -16.31 -9.34
C GLU A 195 10.13 -15.78 -9.72
N ARG A 196 9.06 -16.19 -9.04
CA ARG A 196 7.70 -15.64 -9.23
C ARG A 196 7.59 -14.13 -8.95
N VAL A 197 8.47 -13.54 -8.14
CA VAL A 197 8.52 -12.07 -7.98
C VAL A 197 9.21 -11.38 -9.16
N LYS A 198 10.01 -12.09 -9.97
CA LYS A 198 10.56 -11.57 -11.25
C LYS A 198 9.51 -11.47 -12.36
N GLY A 199 8.29 -11.96 -12.13
CA GLY A 199 7.29 -12.21 -13.17
C GLY A 199 5.97 -11.44 -13.03
N GLU A 200 5.74 -10.71 -11.93
CA GLU A 200 4.73 -9.64 -11.96
C GLU A 200 5.44 -8.37 -12.37
N PRO A 201 5.45 -8.00 -13.67
CA PRO A 201 5.64 -6.60 -13.97
C PRO A 201 4.50 -5.92 -13.21
N ALA A 202 4.87 -5.04 -12.29
CA ALA A 202 4.11 -3.85 -12.01
C ALA A 202 3.37 -3.45 -13.31
N LYS A 203 2.10 -3.84 -13.47
CA LYS A 203 1.17 -3.25 -14.44
C LYS A 203 0.82 -1.87 -13.91
N ILE A 204 1.87 -1.10 -13.61
CA ILE A 204 1.81 0.30 -13.30
C ILE A 204 1.63 0.96 -14.64
N MET A 205 0.36 1.20 -14.96
CA MET A 205 -0.09 1.91 -16.14
C MET A 205 0.68 3.24 -16.23
N LEU A 206 1.11 3.65 -17.44
CA LEU A 206 1.86 4.89 -17.70
C LEU A 206 1.31 6.15 -16.97
N PRO A 207 -0.02 6.30 -16.77
CA PRO A 207 -0.60 7.37 -15.93
C PRO A 207 -0.18 7.34 -14.44
N PHE A 208 -0.03 6.15 -13.85
CA PHE A 208 0.48 5.98 -12.47
C PHE A 208 1.95 6.41 -12.37
N LEU A 209 2.75 6.25 -13.43
CA LEU A 209 4.16 6.71 -13.46
C LEU A 209 4.27 8.25 -13.43
N LEU A 210 3.36 8.95 -14.11
CA LEU A 210 3.28 10.42 -14.07
C LEU A 210 2.73 10.94 -12.72
N TYR A 211 1.78 10.20 -12.12
CA TYR A 211 1.18 10.52 -10.82
C TYR A 211 2.12 10.25 -9.63
N ALA A 212 2.86 9.14 -9.65
CA ALA A 212 3.80 8.75 -8.61
C ALA A 212 4.93 9.79 -8.41
N ARG A 213 5.30 10.53 -9.47
CA ARG A 213 6.33 11.58 -9.40
C ARG A 213 5.93 12.77 -8.53
N THR A 214 4.73 13.31 -8.71
CA THR A 214 4.24 14.46 -7.92
C THR A 214 3.85 14.03 -6.51
N MET A 215 3.46 12.77 -6.36
CA MET A 215 3.00 12.21 -5.10
C MET A 215 4.12 11.58 -4.26
N CYS A 216 5.34 11.37 -4.77
CA CYS A 216 6.39 10.64 -4.05
C CYS A 216 6.70 11.23 -2.65
N GLY A 217 6.81 12.56 -2.57
CA GLY A 217 6.98 13.26 -1.29
C GLY A 217 5.76 13.11 -0.36
N LYS A 218 4.55 13.08 -0.93
CA LYS A 218 3.28 12.85 -0.20
C LYS A 218 3.23 11.40 0.30
N ILE A 219 3.41 10.40 -0.56
CA ILE A 219 3.45 8.96 -0.23
C ILE A 219 4.48 8.69 0.86
N LYS A 220 5.70 9.23 0.74
CA LYS A 220 6.74 9.12 1.77
C LYS A 220 6.27 9.68 3.11
N ARG A 221 5.67 10.87 3.10
CA ARG A 221 5.09 11.49 4.31
C ARG A 221 3.94 10.65 4.87
N ASP A 222 3.11 10.08 4.02
CA ASP A 222 1.96 9.25 4.41
C ASP A 222 2.41 7.95 5.07
N TYR A 223 3.48 7.30 4.57
CA TYR A 223 4.12 6.17 5.25
C TYR A 223 4.72 6.56 6.61
N GLN A 224 5.31 7.75 6.74
CA GLN A 224 5.79 8.25 8.04
C GLN A 224 4.65 8.52 9.02
N ILE A 225 3.53 9.05 8.53
CA ILE A 225 2.33 9.27 9.33
C ILE A 225 1.80 7.91 9.78
N ASN A 226 1.63 6.97 8.86
CA ASN A 226 1.17 5.61 9.15
C ASN A 226 2.05 4.91 10.20
N TRP A 227 3.37 5.07 10.12
CA TRP A 227 4.28 4.55 11.15
C TRP A 227 3.98 5.11 12.56
N LYS A 228 3.73 6.42 12.65
CA LYS A 228 3.34 7.04 13.93
C LYS A 228 1.97 6.55 14.39
N LEU A 229 1.03 6.35 13.47
CA LEU A 229 -0.32 5.85 13.77
C LEU A 229 -0.30 4.41 14.23
N LEU A 230 0.52 3.55 13.64
CA LEU A 230 0.73 2.17 14.07
C LEU A 230 1.14 2.10 15.55
N GLY A 231 2.08 2.95 15.99
CA GLY A 231 2.45 3.03 17.40
C GLY A 231 1.36 3.63 18.30
N ARG A 232 0.54 4.54 17.77
CA ARG A 232 -0.55 5.19 18.52
C ARG A 232 -1.75 4.27 18.73
N TYR A 233 -2.11 3.50 17.71
CA TYR A 233 -3.28 2.61 17.67
C TYR A 233 -2.86 1.14 17.68
N ASP A 234 -1.94 0.80 18.57
CA ASP A 234 -1.46 -0.57 18.74
C ASP A 234 -2.43 -1.39 19.59
N GLY A 235 -3.19 -2.30 18.96
CA GLY A 235 -4.15 -3.17 19.63
C GLY A 235 -3.59 -3.97 20.82
N CYS A 236 -2.28 -4.27 20.83
CA CYS A 236 -1.62 -4.95 21.95
C CYS A 236 -1.54 -4.11 23.24
N LEU A 237 -1.95 -2.85 23.22
CA LEU A 237 -2.07 -2.02 24.44
C LEU A 237 -3.40 -2.26 25.19
N VAL A 238 -4.41 -2.83 24.53
CA VAL A 238 -5.70 -3.16 25.16
C VAL A 238 -5.65 -4.60 25.65
N LYS A 239 -6.00 -4.78 26.92
CA LYS A 239 -6.16 -6.10 27.53
C LYS A 239 -7.63 -6.48 27.61
N ILE A 240 -7.93 -7.77 27.56
CA ILE A 240 -9.27 -8.24 27.89
C ILE A 240 -9.62 -7.83 29.32
N GLY A 241 -10.87 -7.43 29.54
CA GLY A 241 -11.36 -6.91 30.81
C GLY A 241 -11.14 -5.41 31.01
N MET A 242 -10.33 -4.75 30.16
CA MET A 242 -10.04 -3.31 30.29
C MET A 242 -11.34 -2.48 30.17
N PRO A 243 -11.63 -1.57 31.11
CA PRO A 243 -12.80 -0.71 31.06
C PRO A 243 -12.75 0.27 29.88
N ILE A 244 -13.93 0.61 29.32
CA ILE A 244 -14.10 1.62 28.27
C ILE A 244 -13.31 2.91 28.56
N LYS A 245 -13.37 3.42 29.79
CA LYS A 245 -12.69 4.68 30.18
C LYS A 245 -11.17 4.60 30.06
N GLU A 246 -10.59 3.42 30.31
CA GLU A 246 -9.14 3.21 30.18
C GLU A 246 -8.74 3.12 28.71
N VAL A 247 -9.54 2.44 27.88
CA VAL A 247 -9.32 2.41 26.42
C VAL A 247 -9.45 3.82 25.81
N ASP A 248 -10.47 4.59 26.22
CA ASP A 248 -10.64 5.99 25.81
C ASP A 248 -9.44 6.86 26.26
N LYS A 249 -8.83 6.57 27.41
CA LYS A 249 -7.62 7.27 27.87
C LYS A 249 -6.40 6.93 27.01
N LEU A 250 -6.28 5.68 26.56
CA LEU A 250 -5.19 5.24 25.68
C LEU A 250 -5.26 5.93 24.32
N TYR A 251 -6.41 5.87 23.66
CA TYR A 251 -6.54 6.28 22.26
C TYR A 251 -7.21 7.64 22.04
N GLY A 252 -7.95 8.13 23.02
CA GLY A 252 -8.76 9.34 22.90
C GLY A 252 -10.20 9.03 22.47
N LYS A 253 -10.82 10.00 21.79
CA LYS A 253 -12.21 9.86 21.32
C LYS A 253 -12.28 8.84 20.17
N PRO A 254 -13.20 7.86 20.21
CA PRO A 254 -13.39 6.95 19.09
C PRO A 254 -14.00 7.67 17.88
N LEU A 255 -13.61 7.22 16.69
CA LEU A 255 -14.15 7.67 15.41
C LEU A 255 -15.62 7.28 15.26
N GLN A 256 -15.96 6.08 15.71
CA GLN A 256 -17.31 5.56 15.61
C GLN A 256 -17.68 4.72 16.82
N LYS A 257 -18.97 4.70 17.13
CA LYS A 257 -19.58 3.83 18.14
C LYS A 257 -20.82 3.18 17.54
N PHE A 258 -21.02 1.90 17.78
CA PHE A 258 -22.25 1.19 17.42
C PHE A 258 -22.45 -0.03 18.32
N SER A 259 -23.66 -0.56 18.34
CA SER A 259 -23.95 -1.83 19.03
C SER A 259 -24.01 -2.99 18.05
N THR A 260 -23.57 -4.17 18.50
CA THR A 260 -23.77 -5.43 17.79
C THR A 260 -25.20 -5.97 18.03
N LYS A 261 -25.57 -7.08 17.40
CA LYS A 261 -26.89 -7.72 17.60
C LYS A 261 -27.05 -8.21 19.03
N ASP A 262 -25.98 -8.70 19.63
CA ASP A 262 -25.91 -9.14 21.03
C ASP A 262 -25.80 -7.97 22.04
N GLU A 263 -26.05 -6.74 21.60
CA GLU A 263 -25.97 -5.50 22.39
C GLU A 263 -24.57 -5.20 22.95
N TYR A 264 -23.51 -5.80 22.39
CA TYR A 264 -22.15 -5.40 22.72
C TYR A 264 -21.82 -4.04 22.11
N MET A 265 -21.13 -3.20 22.87
CA MET A 265 -20.71 -1.89 22.37
C MET A 265 -19.41 -2.04 21.60
N VAL A 266 -19.36 -1.55 20.38
CA VAL A 266 -18.14 -1.46 19.58
C VAL A 266 -17.69 -0.02 19.50
N ARG A 267 -16.38 0.20 19.66
CA ARG A 267 -15.74 1.49 19.43
C ARG A 267 -14.58 1.34 18.48
N ILE A 268 -14.54 2.20 17.47
CA ILE A 268 -13.47 2.25 16.48
C ILE A 268 -12.55 3.40 16.84
N TYR A 269 -11.26 3.12 16.98
CA TYR A 269 -10.21 4.12 17.19
C TYR A 269 -9.25 4.06 16.03
N GLY A 270 -8.81 5.21 15.58
CA GLY A 270 -7.87 5.31 14.48
C GLY A 270 -7.82 6.71 13.92
N ASP A 271 -7.50 6.80 12.65
CA ASP A 271 -7.31 8.07 11.97
C ASP A 271 -8.05 8.11 10.63
N THR A 272 -8.87 9.14 10.43
CA THR A 272 -9.70 9.31 9.24
C THR A 272 -8.94 9.88 8.06
N ARG A 273 -7.71 10.39 8.25
CA ARG A 273 -6.96 10.99 7.15
C ARG A 273 -6.76 9.98 6.03
N HIS A 274 -7.00 10.47 4.82
CA HIS A 274 -6.71 9.73 3.62
C HIS A 274 -5.18 9.70 3.39
N LEU A 275 -4.58 8.52 3.54
CA LEU A 275 -3.16 8.28 3.31
C LEU A 275 -2.97 7.59 1.96
N GLY A 276 -2.06 8.11 1.13
CA GLY A 276 -1.64 7.51 -0.13
C GLY A 276 -0.74 6.29 0.04
N ILE A 277 -1.08 5.40 0.97
CA ILE A 277 -0.37 4.15 1.24
C ILE A 277 -1.22 2.97 0.82
N ASP A 278 -0.58 1.90 0.38
CA ASP A 278 -1.28 0.63 0.13
C ASP A 278 -2.10 0.23 1.38
N PRO A 279 -3.41 -0.05 1.25
CA PRO A 279 -4.28 -0.43 2.36
C PRO A 279 -3.78 -1.65 3.14
N GLN A 280 -3.02 -2.55 2.50
CA GLN A 280 -2.40 -3.70 3.17
C GLN A 280 -1.31 -3.29 4.18
N TYR A 281 -0.80 -2.07 4.09
CA TYR A 281 0.17 -1.53 5.06
C TYR A 281 -0.45 -0.45 5.94
N LYS A 282 -1.77 -0.23 5.89
CA LYS A 282 -2.46 0.74 6.75
C LYS A 282 -2.81 0.07 8.08
N PHE A 283 -2.06 0.40 9.12
CA PHE A 283 -2.23 -0.16 10.47
C PHE A 283 -2.76 0.87 11.48
N SER A 284 -3.56 1.83 11.01
CA SER A 284 -3.97 2.98 11.82
C SER A 284 -5.25 2.76 12.63
N ASP A 285 -5.96 1.65 12.43
CA ASP A 285 -7.33 1.51 12.91
C ASP A 285 -7.52 0.19 13.69
N ILE A 286 -8.23 0.30 14.82
CA ILE A 286 -8.59 -0.81 15.69
C ILE A 286 -10.06 -0.72 16.11
N ALA A 287 -10.70 -1.87 16.28
CA ALA A 287 -11.97 -1.99 16.97
C ALA A 287 -11.79 -2.61 18.34
N VAL A 288 -12.47 -2.06 19.34
CA VAL A 288 -12.62 -2.69 20.65
C VAL A 288 -14.11 -2.96 20.88
N VAL A 289 -14.43 -4.22 21.17
CA VAL A 289 -15.77 -4.68 21.55
C VAL A 289 -15.83 -4.81 23.06
N PHE A 290 -16.86 -4.24 23.65
CA PHE A 290 -17.12 -4.22 25.08
C PHE A 290 -18.40 -4.97 25.39
N ASN A 291 -18.38 -5.73 26.49
CA ASN A 291 -19.57 -6.36 27.03
C ASN A 291 -20.53 -5.34 27.67
N LYS A 292 -21.65 -5.81 28.23
CA LYS A 292 -22.68 -4.95 28.83
C LYS A 292 -22.17 -4.20 30.07
N GLU A 293 -21.16 -4.73 30.76
CA GLU A 293 -20.48 -4.05 31.88
C GLU A 293 -19.42 -3.03 31.43
N GLY A 294 -19.22 -2.85 30.12
CA GLY A 294 -18.25 -1.90 29.57
C GLY A 294 -16.79 -2.36 29.70
N LYS A 295 -16.55 -3.68 29.69
CA LYS A 295 -15.22 -4.28 29.69
C LYS A 295 -14.87 -4.86 28.33
N ALA A 296 -13.63 -4.67 27.87
CA ALA A 296 -13.17 -5.17 26.58
C ALA A 296 -13.21 -6.70 26.55
N ILE A 297 -13.78 -7.29 25.50
CA ILE A 297 -13.87 -8.74 25.29
C ILE A 297 -13.24 -9.20 23.97
N LYS A 298 -13.01 -8.26 23.06
CA LYS A 298 -12.44 -8.51 21.74
C LYS A 298 -11.79 -7.22 21.24
N VAL A 299 -10.59 -7.34 20.69
CA VAL A 299 -9.84 -6.28 20.01
C VAL A 299 -9.52 -6.81 18.61
N LEU A 300 -9.79 -6.04 17.57
CA LEU A 300 -9.54 -6.42 16.18
C LEU A 300 -8.83 -5.28 15.46
N SER A 301 -7.97 -5.60 14.51
CA SER A 301 -7.24 -4.62 13.68
C SER A 301 -6.89 -5.21 12.33
N HIS A 302 -6.38 -4.34 11.45
CA HIS A 302 -5.74 -4.68 10.19
C HIS A 302 -6.56 -5.65 9.33
N THR A 303 -6.23 -6.95 9.30
CA THR A 303 -6.94 -7.90 8.44
C THR A 303 -8.34 -8.28 8.95
N PHE A 304 -8.71 -7.89 10.17
CA PHE A 304 -10.02 -8.12 10.80
C PHE A 304 -10.87 -6.83 10.84
N PHE A 305 -10.94 -6.10 9.73
CA PHE A 305 -11.72 -4.85 9.64
C PHE A 305 -13.20 -5.11 9.32
N ASN A 306 -14.07 -4.17 9.69
CA ASN A 306 -15.52 -4.21 9.45
C ASN A 306 -15.99 -3.07 8.54
N GLU A 307 -17.08 -3.29 7.79
CA GLU A 307 -17.63 -2.30 6.84
C GLU A 307 -17.94 -0.95 7.50
N LYS A 308 -18.37 -0.96 8.76
CA LYS A 308 -18.71 0.26 9.49
C LYS A 308 -17.48 1.16 9.67
N TRP A 309 -16.27 0.60 9.71
CA TRP A 309 -15.02 1.38 9.79
C TRP A 309 -14.87 2.31 8.59
N LEU A 310 -15.37 1.90 7.42
CA LEU A 310 -15.29 2.69 6.18
C LEU A 310 -16.23 3.90 6.21
N SER A 311 -17.39 3.77 6.88
CA SER A 311 -18.38 4.86 6.94
C SER A 311 -17.86 6.12 7.65
N ALA A 312 -16.84 5.97 8.52
CA ALA A 312 -16.17 7.09 9.17
C ALA A 312 -15.16 7.81 8.26
N ALA A 313 -14.69 7.16 7.19
CA ALA A 313 -13.70 7.70 6.26
C ALA A 313 -14.32 8.36 5.02
N THR A 314 -15.61 8.12 4.74
CA THR A 314 -16.31 8.59 3.53
C THR A 314 -17.27 9.77 3.78
N GLN A 315 -17.19 10.42 4.93
CA GLN A 315 -18.04 11.58 5.27
C GLN A 315 -17.35 12.94 5.08
N GLU A 316 -16.21 12.98 4.39
CA GLU A 316 -15.54 14.21 3.92
C GLU A 316 -15.61 14.28 2.39
#